data_AF-A0A0F8YSK5-F1
#
_entry.id   AF-A0A0F8YSK5-F1
#
_cell.length_a   1.000
_cell.length_b   1.000
_cell.length_c   1.000
_cell.angle_alpha   90.00
_cell.angle_beta   90.00
_cell.angle_gamma   90.00
#
_symmetry.space_group_name_H-M   'P 1'
#
loop_
_entity.id
_entity.type
_entity.pdbx_description
1 polymer ?
#
loop_
_entity_poly.entity_id
_entity_poly.type
_entity_poly.pdbx_seq_one_letter_code
_entity_poly.pdbx_strand_id
1 'polypeptide(L)'
;MTHPIFSKRRVTNIAVVGFTLLVSSLTQAGSCNYVQENMFAGPFDVCAGPVDSTQCIEFGEEGSNADAVYSDEACSADKVVGSCVVDDYSLIYYSGEADSLEVGCGFQGGDWK
;
A
#
# COMPACT_ATOMS: atom_id res chain seq x y z
N MET A 1 -70.74 29.71 -1.82
CA MET A 1 -70.11 29.52 -0.49
C MET A 1 -68.69 29.04 -0.75
N THR A 2 -67.72 29.94 -0.61
CA THR A 2 -66.33 29.81 -1.07
C THR A 2 -65.41 29.68 0.16
N HIS A 3 -64.47 28.74 0.08
CA HIS A 3 -63.57 28.29 1.16
C HIS A 3 -62.63 29.38 1.71
N PRO A 4 -62.22 29.30 2.99
CA PRO A 4 -61.02 29.98 3.48
C PRO A 4 -59.76 29.11 3.33
N ILE A 5 -58.70 29.67 2.75
CA ILE A 5 -57.36 29.06 2.64
C ILE A 5 -56.54 29.47 3.86
N PHE A 6 -56.21 28.51 4.72
CA PHE A 6 -55.33 28.68 5.87
C PHE A 6 -53.86 28.54 5.45
N SER A 7 -53.11 29.65 5.49
CA SER A 7 -51.69 29.72 5.14
C SER A 7 -50.81 29.13 6.26
N LYS A 8 -50.27 27.92 6.05
CA LYS A 8 -49.25 27.32 6.93
C LYS A 8 -47.85 27.84 6.58
N ARG A 9 -47.29 28.74 7.41
CA ARG A 9 -45.87 29.10 7.37
C ARG A 9 -45.04 27.92 7.88
N ARG A 10 -44.17 27.37 7.04
CA ARG A 10 -43.16 26.38 7.44
C ARG A 10 -41.94 27.12 8.01
N VAL A 11 -41.62 26.83 9.26
CA VAL A 11 -40.37 27.24 9.90
C VAL A 11 -39.31 26.22 9.52
N THR A 12 -38.27 26.65 8.80
CA THR A 12 -37.14 25.78 8.46
C THR A 12 -35.96 26.20 9.33
N ASN A 13 -35.71 25.46 10.41
CA ASN A 13 -34.47 25.54 11.17
C ASN A 13 -33.38 24.80 10.37
N ILE A 14 -32.42 25.54 9.81
CA ILE A 14 -31.20 24.96 9.23
C ILE A 14 -30.16 24.92 10.35
N ALA A 15 -29.99 23.75 10.96
CA ALA A 15 -28.86 23.47 11.83
C ALA A 15 -27.63 23.18 10.94
N VAL A 16 -26.66 24.10 10.94
CA VAL A 16 -25.35 23.87 10.30
C VAL A 16 -24.53 23.02 11.26
N VAL A 17 -24.47 21.71 11.00
CA VAL A 17 -23.55 20.81 11.70
C VAL A 17 -22.18 20.94 11.04
N GLY A 18 -21.28 21.66 11.70
CA GLY A 18 -19.89 21.77 11.29
C GLY A 18 -19.20 20.41 11.40
N PHE A 19 -18.89 19.82 10.25
CA PHE A 19 -18.08 18.61 10.15
C PHE A 19 -16.60 19.03 10.22
N THR A 20 -16.05 19.12 11.42
CA THR A 20 -14.60 19.22 11.62
C THR A 20 -13.96 17.92 11.15
N LEU A 21 -13.35 17.95 9.97
CA LEU A 21 -12.47 16.88 9.47
C LEU A 21 -11.26 16.78 10.40
N LEU A 22 -11.32 15.84 11.34
CA LEU A 22 -10.14 15.31 12.02
C LEU A 22 -9.34 14.54 10.96
N VAL A 23 -8.31 15.17 10.40
CA VAL A 23 -7.32 14.47 9.58
C VAL A 23 -6.49 13.62 10.53
N SER A 24 -6.91 12.37 10.71
CA SER A 24 -6.09 11.36 11.37
C SER A 24 -4.88 11.09 10.49
N SER A 25 -3.74 11.68 10.84
CA SER A 25 -2.43 11.20 10.41
C SER A 25 -2.17 9.85 11.07
N LEU A 26 -2.90 8.81 10.63
CA LEU A 26 -2.45 7.45 10.79
C LEU A 26 -1.14 7.37 10.05
N THR A 27 -0.06 7.05 10.77
CA THR A 27 1.22 6.65 10.17
C THR A 27 0.91 5.50 9.20
N GLN A 28 0.74 5.83 7.93
CA GLN A 28 0.50 4.83 6.90
C GLN A 28 1.88 4.22 6.70
N ALA A 29 2.05 2.96 7.11
CA ALA A 29 3.29 2.25 6.83
C ALA A 29 3.47 2.26 5.30
N GLY A 30 4.60 2.82 4.87
CA GLY A 30 4.90 3.13 3.49
C GLY A 30 5.40 1.92 2.72
N SER A 31 6.22 2.20 1.71
CA SER A 31 6.81 1.19 0.83
C SER A 31 8.29 1.43 0.62
N CYS A 32 9.01 0.38 0.23
CA CYS A 32 10.41 0.44 -0.17
C CYS A 32 10.57 -0.17 -1.55
N ASN A 33 11.00 0.63 -2.53
CA ASN A 33 11.34 0.13 -3.86
C ASN A 33 12.84 -0.12 -3.90
N TYR A 34 13.28 -1.28 -4.37
CA TYR A 34 14.69 -1.64 -4.46
C TYR A 34 14.92 -2.74 -5.50
N VAL A 35 16.18 -2.91 -5.89
CA VAL A 35 16.64 -4.04 -6.70
C VAL A 35 17.06 -5.17 -5.77
N GLN A 36 16.34 -6.29 -5.81
CA GLN A 36 16.69 -7.50 -5.07
C GLN A 36 17.68 -8.32 -5.90
N GLU A 37 18.91 -8.44 -5.41
CA GLU A 37 19.96 -9.22 -6.05
C GLU A 37 19.98 -10.65 -5.48
N ASN A 38 20.01 -11.66 -6.36
CA ASN A 38 20.14 -13.05 -5.94
C ASN A 38 21.13 -13.80 -6.84
N MET A 39 22.05 -14.54 -6.22
CA MET A 39 23.13 -15.23 -6.92
C MET A 39 22.67 -16.38 -7.84
N PHE A 40 21.41 -16.81 -7.71
CA PHE A 40 20.82 -17.91 -8.47
C PHE A 40 19.77 -17.44 -9.48
N ALA A 41 19.21 -16.24 -9.33
CA ALA A 41 18.18 -15.67 -10.21
C ALA A 41 18.07 -14.16 -10.00
N GLY A 42 17.58 -13.43 -11.01
CA GLY A 42 17.45 -11.97 -10.89
C GLY A 42 18.80 -11.25 -10.94
N PRO A 43 18.82 -9.92 -11.08
CA PRO A 43 18.06 -8.96 -10.25
C PRO A 43 16.56 -8.90 -10.50
N PHE A 44 15.83 -8.50 -9.45
CA PHE A 44 14.39 -8.26 -9.51
C PHE A 44 14.06 -6.85 -9.02
N ASP A 45 13.14 -6.18 -9.72
CA ASP A 45 12.55 -4.93 -9.26
C ASP A 45 11.44 -5.26 -8.26
N VAL A 46 11.64 -4.86 -7.00
CA VAL A 46 10.77 -5.23 -5.88
C VAL A 46 10.27 -3.97 -5.18
N CYS A 47 9.00 -4.02 -4.75
CA CYS A 47 8.49 -3.12 -3.75
C CYS A 47 8.04 -3.88 -2.50
N ALA A 48 8.64 -3.58 -1.35
CA ALA A 48 8.22 -4.10 -0.06
C ALA A 48 7.20 -3.16 0.60
N GLY A 49 6.11 -3.70 1.15
CA GLY A 49 5.10 -2.93 1.87
C GLY A 49 4.11 -3.82 2.63
N PRO A 50 3.54 -3.38 3.76
CA PRO A 50 3.81 -2.12 4.48
C PRO A 50 5.15 -2.14 5.23
N VAL A 51 5.95 -1.08 5.13
CA VAL A 51 7.28 -0.96 5.77
C VAL A 51 7.56 0.48 6.22
N ASP A 52 8.50 0.68 7.14
CA ASP A 52 8.98 2.03 7.50
C ASP A 52 10.34 2.37 6.85
N SER A 53 10.81 3.62 7.04
CA SER A 53 12.07 4.06 6.46
C SER A 53 13.29 3.32 6.99
N THR A 54 13.26 2.84 8.24
CA THR A 54 14.36 2.07 8.84
C THR A 54 14.44 0.71 8.16
N GLN A 55 13.31 0.02 8.03
CA GLN A 55 13.24 -1.27 7.35
C GLN A 55 13.61 -1.16 5.87
N CYS A 56 13.29 -0.05 5.19
CA CYS A 56 13.75 0.18 3.83
C CYS A 56 15.27 0.29 3.70
N ILE A 57 15.93 0.92 4.68
CA ILE A 57 17.41 0.97 4.73
C ILE A 57 17.96 -0.45 4.92
N GLU A 58 17.37 -1.24 5.82
CA GLU A 58 17.77 -2.63 6.05
C GLU A 58 17.68 -3.47 4.76
N PHE A 59 16.59 -3.35 3.98
CA PHE A 59 16.48 -4.03 2.69
C PHE A 59 17.56 -3.61 1.70
N GLY A 60 17.95 -2.33 1.67
CA GLY A 60 19.01 -1.83 0.80
C GLY A 60 20.41 -2.27 1.22
N GLU A 61 20.62 -2.59 2.49
CA GLU A 61 21.89 -3.08 3.03
C GLU A 61 21.98 -4.63 3.03
N GLU A 62 20.86 -5.32 2.81
CA GLU A 62 20.80 -6.77 2.80
C GLU A 62 21.49 -7.36 1.56
N GLY A 63 22.53 -8.15 1.80
CA GLY A 63 23.22 -8.91 0.77
C GLY A 63 23.88 -8.01 -0.29
N SER A 64 23.36 -8.05 -1.52
CA SER A 64 23.82 -7.21 -2.63
C SER A 64 22.71 -6.34 -3.20
N ASN A 65 21.59 -6.19 -2.49
CA ASN A 65 20.49 -5.34 -2.90
C ASN A 65 20.96 -3.91 -3.17
N ALA A 66 20.25 -3.21 -4.04
CA ALA A 66 20.64 -1.87 -4.49
C ALA A 66 19.44 -0.94 -4.65
N ASP A 67 19.74 0.36 -4.73
CA ASP A 67 18.79 1.41 -5.10
C ASP A 67 17.52 1.47 -4.24
N ALA A 68 17.64 1.18 -2.93
CA ALA A 68 16.53 1.26 -1.99
C ALA A 68 16.02 2.70 -1.81
N VAL A 69 14.73 2.89 -2.07
CA VAL A 69 14.02 4.18 -1.97
C VAL A 69 12.71 3.99 -1.22
N TYR A 70 12.61 4.64 -0.06
CA TYR A 70 11.39 4.69 0.74
C TYR A 70 10.36 5.67 0.13
N SER A 71 9.08 5.33 0.25
CA SER A 71 7.93 6.19 -0.08
C SER A 71 6.86 6.06 1.01
N ASP A 72 6.16 7.14 1.33
CA ASP A 72 4.98 7.10 2.20
C ASP A 72 3.73 6.55 1.48
N GLU A 73 3.82 6.29 0.17
CA GLU A 73 2.78 5.66 -0.63
C GLU A 73 2.93 4.13 -0.62
N ALA A 74 1.81 3.42 -0.82
CA ALA A 74 1.84 1.97 -1.00
C ALA A 74 2.49 1.55 -2.33
N CYS A 75 2.94 0.29 -2.41
CA CYS A 75 3.43 -0.28 -3.66
C CYS A 75 2.40 -0.18 -4.78
N SER A 76 2.85 0.16 -5.99
CA SER A 76 1.98 0.22 -7.16
C SER A 76 1.42 -1.17 -7.48
N ALA A 77 0.15 -1.24 -7.90
CA ALA A 77 -0.48 -2.45 -8.39
C ALA A 77 -0.29 -2.66 -9.90
N ASP A 78 0.40 -1.74 -10.58
CA ASP A 78 0.63 -1.83 -12.02
C ASP A 78 1.78 -2.78 -12.35
N LYS A 79 1.59 -3.61 -13.38
CA LYS A 79 2.63 -4.50 -13.95
C LYS A 79 3.25 -5.48 -12.93
N VAL A 80 2.45 -5.92 -11.95
CA VAL A 80 2.85 -6.94 -10.98
C VAL A 80 2.98 -8.30 -11.66
N VAL A 81 4.11 -8.96 -11.47
CA VAL A 81 4.34 -10.37 -11.85
C VAL A 81 3.69 -11.30 -10.82
N GLY A 82 3.86 -10.97 -9.55
CA GLY A 82 3.23 -11.64 -8.42
C GLY A 82 3.73 -11.04 -7.11
N SER A 83 3.21 -11.55 -6.00
CA SER A 83 3.58 -11.07 -4.67
C SER A 83 3.90 -12.20 -3.72
N CYS A 84 4.91 -11.99 -2.88
CA CYS A 84 5.28 -12.89 -1.81
C CYS A 84 4.96 -12.24 -0.47
N VAL A 85 4.03 -12.82 0.29
CA VAL A 85 3.67 -12.33 1.62
C VAL A 85 4.60 -13.00 2.64
N VAL A 86 5.39 -12.20 3.36
CA VAL A 86 6.35 -12.68 4.37
C VAL A 86 6.05 -11.97 5.69
N ASP A 87 5.58 -12.72 6.68
CA ASP A 87 5.20 -12.22 8.00
C ASP A 87 4.29 -10.97 7.92
N ASP A 88 4.84 -9.79 8.24
CA ASP A 88 4.12 -8.52 8.37
C ASP A 88 4.23 -7.62 7.12
N TYR A 89 4.98 -8.04 6.09
CA TYR A 89 5.12 -7.29 4.84
C TYR A 89 4.92 -8.18 3.61
N SER A 90 4.81 -7.56 2.44
CA SER A 90 4.73 -8.24 1.16
C SER A 90 5.79 -7.70 0.22
N LEU A 91 6.43 -8.60 -0.53
CA LEU A 91 7.30 -8.28 -1.66
C LEU A 91 6.47 -8.33 -2.94
N ILE A 92 6.29 -7.18 -3.59
CA ILE A 92 5.64 -7.05 -4.88
C ILE A 92 6.71 -7.08 -5.97
N TYR A 93 6.68 -8.08 -6.83
CA TYR A 93 7.65 -8.24 -7.91
C TYR A 93 7.12 -7.61 -9.21
N TYR A 94 7.91 -6.73 -9.81
CA TYR A 94 7.60 -6.10 -11.10
C TYR A 94 8.40 -6.67 -12.28
N SER A 95 9.42 -7.48 -11.99
CA SER A 95 10.22 -8.18 -12.98
C SER A 95 10.63 -9.58 -12.50
N GLY A 96 11.01 -10.44 -13.45
CA GLY A 96 11.31 -11.85 -13.21
C GLY A 96 10.23 -12.81 -13.73
N GLU A 97 10.52 -14.10 -13.64
CA GLU A 97 9.62 -15.18 -14.06
C GLU A 97 8.82 -15.70 -12.86
N ALA A 98 7.48 -15.68 -12.97
CA ALA A 98 6.57 -16.01 -11.86
C ALA A 98 6.87 -17.36 -11.19
N ASP A 99 7.08 -18.42 -11.96
CA ASP A 99 7.34 -19.77 -11.42
C ASP A 99 8.64 -19.81 -10.58
N SER A 100 9.65 -19.02 -10.96
CA SER A 100 10.91 -18.95 -10.21
C SER A 100 10.76 -18.12 -8.93
N LEU A 101 9.97 -17.04 -9.01
CA LEU A 101 9.67 -16.17 -7.87
C LEU A 101 8.79 -16.88 -6.83
N GLU A 102 7.81 -17.69 -7.25
CA GLU A 102 6.99 -18.51 -6.36
C GLU A 102 7.85 -19.49 -5.55
N VAL A 103 8.78 -20.17 -6.22
CA VAL A 103 9.72 -21.08 -5.56
C VAL A 103 10.61 -20.31 -4.57
N GLY A 104 11.13 -19.15 -4.97
CA GLY A 104 11.90 -18.27 -4.09
C GLY A 104 11.12 -17.77 -2.88
N CYS A 105 9.83 -17.45 -3.06
CA CYS A 105 8.93 -17.06 -1.99
C CYS A 105 8.76 -18.19 -0.96
N GLY A 106 8.55 -19.42 -1.42
CA GLY A 106 8.45 -20.58 -0.53
C GLY A 106 9.72 -20.83 0.30
N PHE A 107 10.91 -20.58 -0.26
CA PHE A 107 12.16 -20.69 0.50
C PHE A 107 12.34 -19.61 1.57
N GLN A 108 11.73 -18.44 1.39
CA GLN A 108 11.69 -17.36 2.38
C GLN A 108 10.62 -17.60 3.46
N GLY A 109 9.86 -18.69 3.37
CA GLY A 109 8.74 -18.98 4.28
C GLY A 109 7.49 -18.15 3.98
N GLY A 110 7.43 -17.51 2.80
CA GLY A 110 6.31 -16.68 2.39
C GLY A 110 5.22 -17.43 1.63
N ASP A 111 4.08 -16.76 1.50
CA ASP A 111 2.93 -17.20 0.70
C ASP A 111 2.88 -16.43 -0.62
N TRP A 112 3.00 -17.16 -1.74
CA TRP A 112 2.86 -16.60 -3.08
C TRP A 112 1.40 -16.26 -3.44
N LYS A 113 1.19 -15.13 -4.13
CA LYS A 113 -0.13 -14.61 -4.58
C LYS A 113 -0.04 -13.95 -5.96
#